data_AF-A0A373NQT5-F1
#
_entry.id   AF-A0A373NQT5-F1
#
_cell.length_a   1.000
_cell.length_b   1.000
_cell.length_c   1.000
_cell.angle_alpha   90.00
_cell.angle_beta   90.00
_cell.angle_gamma   90.00
#
_symmetry.space_group_name_H-M   'P 1'
#
loop_
_entity.id
_entity.type
_entity.pdbx_description
1 polymer ?
#
loop_
_entity_poly.entity_id
_entity_poly.type
_entity_poly.pdbx_seq_one_letter_code
_entity_poly.pdbx_strand_id
1 'polypeptide(L)'
;MIDFTNKCIVTENNVESEQLLKKAIAQGFNLPKGQKAMESNRYFHFIGSPYKHVVASCGVSLNDPNKAVRYSELFGDEQEELRKIVDSAARWCRAYGYEHLNVYANEELESYTGKAIAKTTDNIIQRVDVEIKKPRKLTVSELEAYLGYPIEIVS
;
A
#
# COMPACT_ATOMS: atom_id res chain seq x y z
N MET A 1 12.47 2.47 0.43
CA MET A 1 12.01 3.01 -0.87
C MET A 1 12.48 2.05 -1.95
N ILE A 2 11.59 1.55 -2.82
CA ILE A 2 11.96 0.59 -3.88
C ILE A 2 12.68 1.36 -5.00
N ASP A 3 13.93 0.99 -5.29
CA ASP A 3 14.65 1.51 -6.45
C ASP A 3 14.12 0.85 -7.73
N PHE A 4 13.75 1.66 -8.73
CA PHE A 4 13.26 1.20 -10.03
C PHE A 4 14.37 1.02 -11.07
N THR A 5 15.59 1.45 -10.79
CA THR A 5 16.69 1.45 -11.75
C THR A 5 16.95 0.08 -12.36
N ASN A 6 16.95 0.03 -13.70
CA ASN A 6 17.14 -1.16 -14.54
C ASN A 6 16.08 -2.27 -14.32
N LYS A 7 14.92 -1.94 -13.77
CA LYS A 7 13.81 -2.88 -13.58
C LYS A 7 12.79 -2.77 -14.70
N CYS A 8 12.15 -3.90 -14.99
CA CYS A 8 10.97 -3.98 -15.83
C CYS A 8 9.77 -4.23 -14.91
N ILE A 9 8.77 -3.36 -14.97
CA ILE A 9 7.57 -3.46 -14.13
C ILE A 9 6.34 -3.60 -15.01
N VAL A 10 5.50 -4.57 -14.67
CA VAL A 10 4.22 -4.82 -15.32
C VAL A 10 3.08 -4.40 -14.40
N THR A 11 2.12 -3.68 -14.96
CA THR A 11 0.89 -3.26 -14.29
C THR A 11 -0.31 -3.95 -14.93
N GLU A 12 -1.37 -4.19 -14.15
CA GLU A 12 -2.59 -4.85 -14.64
C GLU A 12 -3.67 -3.83 -15.01
N ASN A 13 -3.68 -2.67 -14.34
CA ASN A 13 -4.69 -1.63 -14.53
C ASN A 13 -4.09 -0.22 -14.66
N ASN A 14 -4.94 0.75 -15.01
CA ASN A 14 -4.53 2.15 -15.18
C ASN A 14 -4.11 2.80 -13.85
N VAL A 15 -4.71 2.39 -12.73
CA VAL A 15 -4.46 2.97 -11.40
C VAL A 15 -3.03 2.63 -10.94
N GLU A 16 -2.63 1.36 -11.05
CA GLU A 16 -1.25 0.91 -10.80
C GLU A 16 -0.26 1.64 -11.69
N SER A 17 -0.59 1.80 -12.97
CA SER A 17 0.23 2.52 -13.94
C SER A 17 0.40 3.99 -13.52
N GLU A 18 -0.67 4.65 -13.12
CA GLU A 18 -0.63 6.03 -12.63
C GLU A 18 0.23 6.15 -11.36
N GLN A 19 0.02 5.27 -10.37
CA GLN A 19 0.76 5.27 -9.11
C GLN A 19 2.25 4.98 -9.33
N LEU A 20 2.57 4.01 -10.18
CA LEU A 20 3.94 3.68 -10.57
C LEU A 20 4.63 4.88 -11.21
N LEU A 21 3.98 5.55 -12.16
CA LEU A 21 4.53 6.73 -12.84
C LEU A 21 4.74 7.90 -11.87
N LYS A 22 3.81 8.16 -10.93
CA LYS A 22 4.01 9.18 -9.87
C LYS A 22 5.25 8.89 -9.04
N LYS A 23 5.46 7.63 -8.62
CA LYS A 23 6.65 7.21 -7.87
C LYS A 23 7.92 7.36 -8.70
N ALA A 24 7.87 7.05 -10.00
CA ALA A 24 9.00 7.20 -10.90
C ALA A 24 9.42 8.66 -11.08
N ILE A 25 8.46 9.57 -11.29
CA ILE A 25 8.72 11.02 -11.36
C ILE A 25 9.36 11.51 -10.06
N ALA A 26 8.85 11.07 -8.90
CA ALA A 26 9.41 11.43 -7.60
C ALA A 26 10.85 10.94 -7.39
N GLN A 27 11.25 9.86 -8.08
CA GLN A 27 12.64 9.35 -8.09
C GLN A 27 13.54 9.99 -9.16
N GLY A 28 13.00 10.94 -9.93
CA GLY A 28 13.71 11.70 -10.98
C GLY A 28 13.74 11.02 -12.35
N PHE A 29 12.82 10.09 -12.64
CA PHE A 29 12.71 9.50 -13.99
C PHE A 29 11.94 10.42 -14.94
N ASN A 30 12.51 10.65 -16.12
CA ASN A 30 11.84 11.38 -17.19
C ASN A 30 10.89 10.46 -17.97
N LEU A 31 9.67 10.94 -18.19
CA LEU A 31 8.68 10.23 -18.99
C LEU A 31 8.77 10.65 -20.46
N PRO A 32 8.68 9.70 -21.41
CA PRO A 32 8.74 9.98 -22.85
C PRO A 32 7.48 10.67 -23.38
N LYS A 33 6.36 10.52 -22.68
CA LYS A 33 5.08 11.17 -22.94
C LYS A 33 4.50 11.68 -21.61
N GLY A 34 3.48 12.52 -21.67
CA GLY A 34 2.76 12.95 -20.47
C GLY A 34 2.19 11.76 -19.70
N GLN A 35 2.15 11.85 -18.37
CA GLN A 35 1.73 10.78 -17.46
C GLN A 35 0.40 10.12 -17.89
N LYS A 36 -0.64 10.93 -18.15
CA LYS A 36 -1.96 10.44 -18.58
C LYS A 36 -1.93 9.63 -19.88
N ALA A 37 -1.01 9.98 -20.80
CA ALA A 37 -0.87 9.25 -22.06
C ALA A 37 -0.14 7.91 -21.87
N MET A 38 0.48 7.68 -20.72
CA MET A 38 1.23 6.47 -20.41
C MET A 38 0.46 5.49 -19.52
N GLU A 39 -0.64 5.90 -18.89
CA GLU A 39 -1.50 5.05 -18.03
C GLU A 39 -2.11 3.85 -18.78
N SER A 40 -2.30 3.95 -20.09
CA SER A 40 -2.79 2.86 -20.93
C SER A 40 -1.73 1.80 -21.23
N ASN A 41 -0.45 2.08 -20.98
CA ASN A 41 0.61 1.08 -21.13
C ASN A 41 0.60 0.13 -19.93
N ARG A 42 1.13 -1.08 -20.15
CA ARG A 42 1.19 -2.14 -19.13
C ARG A 42 2.60 -2.57 -18.78
N TYR A 43 3.57 -2.17 -19.60
CA TYR A 43 4.97 -2.54 -19.43
C TYR A 43 5.84 -1.29 -19.38
N PHE A 44 6.60 -1.16 -18.30
CA PHE A 44 7.49 -0.03 -18.05
C PHE A 44 8.91 -0.53 -17.78
N HIS A 45 9.85 -0.12 -18.60
CA HIS A 45 11.27 -0.35 -18.37
C HIS A 45 11.94 0.93 -17.87
N PHE A 46 12.54 0.87 -16.69
CA PHE A 46 13.18 2.00 -16.03
C PHE A 46 14.67 1.93 -16.25
N ILE A 47 15.23 2.84 -17.04
CA ILE A 47 16.67 2.88 -17.34
C ILE A 47 17.29 3.98 -16.50
N GLY A 48 18.34 3.66 -15.73
CA GLY A 48 19.01 4.65 -14.87
C GLY A 48 20.23 5.34 -15.49
N SER A 49 20.82 4.77 -16.55
CA SER A 49 22.05 5.26 -17.19
C SER A 49 21.91 5.24 -18.71
N PRO A 50 22.39 6.26 -19.46
CA PRO A 50 23.11 7.46 -19.00
C PRO A 50 22.22 8.53 -18.35
N TYR A 51 20.89 8.44 -18.53
CA TYR A 51 19.91 9.33 -17.90
C TYR A 51 18.72 8.50 -17.39
N LYS A 52 18.13 8.91 -16.27
CA LYS A 52 16.91 8.28 -15.74
C LYS A 52 15.72 8.54 -16.66
N HIS A 53 15.27 7.51 -17.36
CA HIS A 53 14.08 7.60 -18.22
C HIS A 53 13.27 6.30 -18.25
N VAL A 54 12.00 6.44 -18.63
CA VAL A 54 11.06 5.32 -18.73
C VAL A 54 10.82 4.97 -20.18
N VAL A 55 10.90 3.70 -20.53
CA VAL A 55 10.48 3.20 -21.84
C VAL A 55 9.19 2.41 -21.65
N ALA A 56 8.10 2.90 -22.23
CA ALA A 56 6.85 2.17 -22.29
C ALA A 56 6.71 1.54 -23.68
N SER A 57 6.70 0.21 -23.74
CA SER A 57 6.47 -0.51 -24.99
C SER A 57 4.98 -0.77 -25.16
N CYS A 58 4.41 -0.24 -26.25
CA CYS A 58 3.00 -0.44 -26.62
C CYS A 58 2.78 -1.76 -27.39
N GLY A 59 3.83 -2.55 -27.59
CA GLY A 59 3.79 -3.79 -28.35
C GLY A 59 4.73 -4.80 -27.75
N VAL A 60 4.14 -5.91 -27.33
CA VAL A 60 4.75 -7.17 -26.91
C VAL A 60 6.12 -7.41 -27.56
N SER A 61 7.18 -7.38 -26.75
CA SER A 61 8.27 -8.34 -26.95
C SER A 61 8.22 -9.29 -25.75
N LEU A 62 7.56 -10.42 -25.98
CA LEU A 62 7.47 -11.61 -25.13
C LEU A 62 8.83 -12.30 -24.93
N ASN A 63 9.94 -11.62 -25.18
CA ASN A 63 11.26 -12.24 -25.28
C ASN A 63 12.03 -12.29 -23.96
N ASP A 64 11.48 -11.77 -22.85
CA ASP A 64 12.05 -12.02 -21.53
C ASP A 64 11.03 -11.84 -20.38
N PRO A 65 9.93 -12.62 -20.34
CA PRO A 65 8.95 -12.56 -19.25
C PRO A 65 9.56 -12.87 -17.86
N ASN A 66 10.76 -13.45 -17.82
CA ASN A 66 11.48 -13.80 -16.59
C ASN A 66 12.18 -12.61 -15.91
N LYS A 67 12.19 -11.41 -16.51
CA LYS A 67 12.79 -10.20 -15.90
C LYS A 67 11.78 -9.15 -15.46
N ALA A 68 10.51 -9.34 -15.77
CA ALA A 68 9.46 -8.38 -15.43
C ALA A 68 8.86 -8.70 -14.06
N VAL A 69 8.95 -7.74 -13.15
CA VAL A 69 8.36 -7.82 -11.81
C VAL A 69 6.96 -7.23 -11.87
N ARG A 70 5.98 -7.88 -11.24
CA ARG A 70 4.62 -7.32 -11.19
C ARG A 70 4.55 -6.14 -10.23
N TYR A 71 3.66 -5.19 -10.49
CA TYR A 71 3.38 -4.10 -9.56
C TYR A 71 2.99 -4.63 -8.17
N SER A 72 2.10 -5.63 -8.12
CA SER A 72 1.66 -6.28 -6.87
C SER A 72 2.78 -6.98 -6.10
N GLU A 73 3.81 -7.49 -6.77
CA GLU A 73 4.98 -8.08 -6.11
C GLU A 73 5.86 -7.02 -5.42
N LEU A 74 5.84 -5.78 -5.92
CA LEU A 74 6.60 -4.67 -5.34
C LEU A 74 5.82 -3.91 -4.26
N PHE A 75 4.52 -3.72 -4.46
CA PHE A 75 3.71 -2.84 -3.63
C PHE A 75 2.62 -3.56 -2.83
N GLY A 76 2.45 -4.87 -3.02
CA GLY A 76 1.33 -5.64 -2.48
C GLY A 76 0.13 -5.62 -3.40
N ASP A 77 -0.74 -6.62 -3.24
CA ASP A 77 -2.08 -6.64 -3.83
C ASP A 77 -3.09 -6.27 -2.74
N GLU A 78 -3.63 -5.05 -2.83
CA GLU A 78 -4.61 -4.53 -1.87
C GLU A 78 -5.84 -5.44 -1.72
N GLN A 79 -6.30 -6.07 -2.80
CA GLN A 79 -7.47 -6.96 -2.75
C GLN A 79 -7.13 -8.28 -2.08
N GLU A 80 -5.96 -8.85 -2.38
CA GLU A 80 -5.50 -10.09 -1.75
C GLU A 80 -5.26 -9.88 -0.25
N GLU A 81 -4.64 -8.77 0.13
CA GLU A 81 -4.43 -8.39 1.52
C GLU A 81 -5.75 -8.17 2.25
N LEU A 82 -6.69 -7.44 1.66
CA LEU A 82 -8.02 -7.23 2.24
C LEU A 82 -8.76 -8.56 2.44
N ARG A 83 -8.70 -9.49 1.46
CA ARG A 83 -9.27 -10.83 1.60
C ARG A 83 -8.65 -11.59 2.75
N LYS A 84 -7.31 -11.56 2.90
CA LYS A 84 -6.61 -12.21 4.01
C LYS A 84 -7.05 -11.64 5.37
N ILE A 85 -7.23 -10.33 5.47
CA ILE A 85 -7.71 -9.66 6.69
C ILE A 85 -9.13 -10.13 7.02
N VAL A 86 -10.04 -10.09 6.04
CA VAL A 86 -11.45 -10.50 6.22
C VAL A 86 -11.53 -11.98 6.59
N ASP A 87 -10.78 -12.85 5.91
CA ASP A 87 -10.75 -14.29 6.21
C ASP A 87 -10.21 -14.59 7.60
N SER A 88 -9.20 -13.85 8.04
CA SER A 88 -8.61 -14.00 9.38
C SER A 88 -9.58 -13.54 10.45
N ALA A 89 -10.23 -12.38 10.24
CA ALA A 89 -11.26 -11.87 11.13
C ALA A 89 -12.47 -12.80 11.22
N ALA A 90 -12.95 -13.32 10.08
CA ALA A 90 -14.06 -14.27 10.03
C ALA A 90 -13.70 -15.59 10.74
N ARG A 91 -12.48 -16.11 10.55
CA ARG A 91 -12.00 -17.29 11.28
C ARG A 91 -11.97 -17.07 12.79
N TRP A 92 -11.48 -15.91 13.23
CA TRP A 92 -11.48 -15.53 14.64
C TRP A 92 -12.90 -15.45 15.19
N CYS A 93 -13.82 -14.75 14.50
CA CYS A 93 -15.23 -14.67 14.93
C CYS A 93 -15.86 -16.05 15.11
N ARG A 94 -15.67 -16.97 14.17
CA ARG A 94 -16.19 -18.34 14.28
C ARG A 94 -15.59 -19.11 15.46
N ALA A 95 -14.29 -18.98 15.70
CA ALA A 95 -13.60 -19.70 16.77
C ALA A 95 -14.10 -19.30 18.17
N TYR A 96 -14.56 -18.07 18.33
CA TYR A 96 -15.03 -17.52 19.61
C TYR A 96 -16.56 -17.33 19.68
N GLY A 97 -17.32 -17.89 18.74
CA GLY A 97 -18.79 -17.91 18.77
C GLY A 97 -19.45 -16.57 18.42
N TYR A 98 -18.77 -15.67 17.71
CA TYR A 98 -19.34 -14.44 17.20
C TYR A 98 -20.13 -14.69 15.91
N GLU A 99 -21.38 -14.23 15.85
CA GLU A 99 -22.30 -14.44 14.72
C GLU A 99 -22.15 -13.39 13.61
N HIS A 100 -21.69 -12.18 13.97
CA HIS A 100 -21.58 -11.05 13.04
C HIS A 100 -20.19 -10.40 13.10
N LEU A 101 -19.65 -10.09 11.93
CA LEU A 101 -18.43 -9.30 11.74
C LEU A 101 -18.81 -8.02 10.98
N ASN A 102 -18.55 -6.86 11.58
CA ASN A 102 -18.70 -5.57 10.94
C ASN A 102 -17.34 -4.89 10.83
N VAL A 103 -16.95 -4.52 9.60
CA VAL A 103 -15.71 -3.79 9.32
C VAL A 103 -16.07 -2.37 8.92
N TYR A 104 -15.60 -1.39 9.68
CA TYR A 104 -15.76 0.03 9.37
C TYR A 104 -14.40 0.62 9.02
N ALA A 105 -14.28 1.19 7.81
CA ALA A 105 -13.13 2.00 7.44
C ALA A 105 -13.43 3.46 7.79
N ASN A 106 -12.93 3.94 8.93
CA ASN A 106 -13.01 5.35 9.27
C ASN A 106 -11.68 6.02 8.93
N GLU A 107 -11.64 6.76 7.81
CA GLU A 107 -10.43 7.44 7.35
C GLU A 107 -10.11 8.71 8.16
N GLU A 108 -11.13 9.38 8.70
CA GLU A 108 -11.01 10.70 9.34
C GLU A 108 -10.41 10.66 10.76
N LEU A 109 -10.57 9.55 11.47
CA LEU A 109 -10.06 9.43 12.85
C LEU A 109 -8.55 9.17 12.89
N GLU A 110 -7.87 9.71 13.91
CA GLU A 110 -6.44 9.46 14.14
C GLU A 110 -6.13 8.05 14.70
N SER A 111 -7.16 7.28 15.04
CA SER A 111 -7.06 5.90 15.53
C SER A 111 -7.93 4.94 14.73
N TYR A 112 -7.44 3.70 14.57
CA TYR A 112 -8.24 2.55 14.20
C TYR A 112 -8.99 2.08 15.44
N THR A 113 -10.32 2.00 15.35
CA THR A 113 -11.17 1.50 16.42
C THR A 113 -11.86 0.22 15.97
N GLY A 114 -11.94 -0.75 16.87
CA GLY A 114 -12.57 -2.05 16.61
C GLY A 114 -13.45 -2.45 17.79
N LYS A 115 -14.59 -3.07 17.50
CA LYS A 115 -15.53 -3.54 18.51
C LYS A 115 -15.98 -4.96 18.22
N ALA A 116 -15.79 -5.85 19.17
CA ALA A 116 -16.28 -7.22 19.13
C ALA A 116 -17.37 -7.43 20.19
N ILE A 117 -18.52 -7.98 19.78
CA ILE A 117 -19.65 -8.26 20.67
C ILE A 117 -20.04 -9.73 20.53
N ALA A 118 -19.79 -10.53 21.57
CA ALA A 118 -20.16 -11.94 21.63
C ALA A 118 -21.43 -12.09 22.47
N LYS A 119 -22.39 -12.84 21.96
CA LYS A 119 -23.55 -13.28 22.73
C LYS A 119 -23.40 -14.78 22.98
N THR A 120 -23.36 -15.15 24.25
CA THR A 120 -23.38 -16.56 24.65
C THR A 120 -24.82 -17.09 24.65
N THR A 121 -24.98 -18.41 24.64
CA THR A 121 -26.28 -19.11 24.73
C THR A 121 -27.08 -18.74 25.99
N ASP A 122 -26.38 -18.31 27.05
CA ASP A 122 -26.97 -17.88 28.32
C ASP A 122 -27.35 -16.39 28.33
N ASN A 123 -27.42 -15.76 27.15
CA ASN A 123 -27.73 -14.33 26.97
C ASN A 123 -26.70 -13.35 27.58
N ILE A 124 -25.52 -13.84 27.99
CA ILE A 124 -24.43 -12.97 28.48
C ILE A 124 -23.75 -12.32 27.28
N ILE A 125 -23.67 -10.98 27.30
CA ILE A 125 -23.04 -10.16 26.27
C ILE A 125 -21.61 -9.84 26.70
N GLN A 126 -20.62 -10.38 25.99
CA GLN A 126 -19.22 -9.99 26.15
C GLN A 126 -18.86 -8.93 25.11
N ARG A 127 -18.21 -7.84 25.56
CA ARG A 127 -17.79 -6.74 24.70
C ARG A 127 -16.30 -6.50 24.86
N VAL A 128 -15.60 -6.37 23.74
CA VAL A 128 -14.20 -5.96 23.69
C VAL A 128 -14.10 -4.79 22.72
N ASP A 129 -13.57 -3.68 23.23
CA ASP A 129 -13.26 -2.49 22.44
C ASP A 129 -11.73 -2.40 22.30
N VAL A 130 -11.24 -2.17 21.08
CA VAL A 130 -9.82 -2.07 20.75
C VAL A 130 -9.57 -0.74 20.06
N GLU A 131 -8.50 -0.05 20.47
CA GLU A 131 -8.04 1.18 19.83
C GLU A 131 -6.54 1.09 19.50
N ILE A 132 -6.19 1.36 18.25
CA ILE A 132 -4.81 1.39 17.75
C ILE A 132 -4.58 2.72 17.06
N LYS A 133 -3.60 3.51 17.50
CA LYS A 133 -3.28 4.79 16.86
C LYS A 133 -2.75 4.58 15.43
N LYS A 134 -3.21 5.39 14.47
CA LYS A 134 -2.72 5.33 13.09
C LYS A 134 -1.27 5.82 13.03
N PRO A 135 -0.43 5.21 12.18
CA PRO A 135 0.91 5.74 11.92
C PRO A 135 0.78 7.12 11.25
N ARG A 136 1.32 8.15 11.91
CA ARG A 136 1.34 9.53 11.42
C ARG A 136 2.79 10.03 11.35
N LYS A 137 3.09 10.88 10.36
CA LYS A 137 4.34 11.63 10.34
C LYS A 137 4.34 12.63 11.49
N LEU A 138 5.31 12.47 12.39
CA LEU A 138 5.60 13.44 13.43
C LEU A 138 6.56 14.50 12.88
N THR A 139 6.28 15.75 13.19
CA THR A 139 7.21 16.85 12.94
C THR A 139 8.31 16.87 14.00
N VAL A 140 9.47 17.47 13.67
CA VAL A 140 10.59 17.61 14.61
C VAL A 140 10.13 18.39 15.84
N SER A 141 9.34 19.45 15.68
CA SER A 141 8.82 20.25 16.78
C SER A 141 7.90 19.46 17.72
N GLU A 142 7.09 18.53 17.21
CA GLU A 142 6.27 17.64 18.04
C GLU A 142 7.13 16.65 18.83
N LEU A 143 8.22 16.15 18.23
CA LEU A 143 9.17 15.26 18.90
C LEU A 143 9.97 16.00 19.98
N GLU A 144 10.44 17.22 19.69
CA GLU A 144 11.16 18.08 20.63
C GLU A 144 10.28 18.50 21.80
N ALA A 145 9.01 18.80 21.56
CA ALA A 145 8.04 19.08 22.62
C ALA A 145 7.76 17.86 23.51
N TYR A 146 7.74 16.65 22.93
CA TYR A 146 7.55 15.42 23.68
C TYR A 146 8.79 15.02 24.50
N LEU A 147 9.98 15.20 23.94
CA LEU A 147 11.24 14.79 24.55
C LEU A 147 11.84 15.87 25.47
N GLY A 148 11.48 17.14 25.27
CA GLY A 148 11.91 18.27 26.10
C GLY A 148 13.30 18.82 25.77
N TYR A 149 13.88 18.42 24.64
CA TYR A 149 15.18 18.90 24.15
C TYR A 149 15.20 18.95 22.62
N PRO A 150 16.06 19.80 22.03
CA PRO A 150 16.20 19.88 20.58
C PRO A 150 16.76 18.58 20.00
N ILE A 151 16.26 18.18 18.82
CA ILE A 151 16.58 16.90 18.19
C ILE A 151 17.16 17.17 16.81
N GLU A 152 18.32 16.58 16.54
CA GLU A 152 18.92 16.56 15.21
C GLU A 152 18.80 15.16 14.60
N ILE A 153 18.20 15.06 13.42
CA ILE A 153 18.12 13.79 12.67
C ILE A 153 19.36 13.70 11.79
N VAL A 154 20.31 12.86 12.18
CA VAL A 154 21.52 12.57 11.39
C VAL A 154 21.18 11.49 10.35
N SER A 155 21.34 11.81 9.06
CA SER A 155 21.08 10.89 7.93
C SER A 155 22.32 10.09 7.54
#